data_AF-A0A4R6S420-F1
#
_entry.id   AF-A0A4R6S420-F1
#
_cell.length_a   1.000
_cell.length_b   1.000
_cell.length_c   1.000
_cell.angle_alpha   90.00
_cell.angle_beta   90.00
_cell.angle_gamma   90.00
#
_symmetry.space_group_name_H-M   'P 1'
#
loop_
_entity.id
_entity.type
_entity.pdbx_description
1 polymer ?
#
loop_
_entity_poly.entity_id
_entity_poly.type
_entity_poly.pdbx_seq_one_letter_code
_entity_poly.pdbx_strand_id
1 'polypeptide(L)'
;MTREELAARQAQLLWALLADGDPPPGFAAEDLEREAKALWAKRRRVTAMLRPDVAEELGEQYVAAFDRFARSHPKSVTTRARQDADDFAAWAIAEGLLASPPRRPWWKLKDRSSGGR
;
A
#
# COMPACT_ATOMS: atom_id res chain seq x y z
N MET A 1 -25.96 10.19 18.53
CA MET A 1 -24.79 9.52 17.93
C MET A 1 -24.88 8.04 18.21
N THR A 2 -25.27 7.25 17.21
CA THR A 2 -25.31 5.78 17.27
C THR A 2 -23.96 5.20 16.86
N ARG A 3 -23.74 3.90 17.15
CA ARG A 3 -22.49 3.22 16.78
C ARG A 3 -22.27 3.17 15.26
N GLU A 4 -23.36 3.15 14.48
CA GLU A 4 -23.34 3.18 13.01
C GLU A 4 -22.95 4.58 12.49
N GLU A 5 -23.48 5.64 13.09
CA GLU A 5 -23.11 7.03 12.76
C GLU A 5 -21.63 7.33 13.05
N LEU A 6 -21.07 6.71 14.09
CA LEU A 6 -19.64 6.81 14.41
C LEU A 6 -18.78 6.05 13.39
N ALA A 7 -19.16 4.82 13.04
CA ALA A 7 -18.45 4.02 12.04
C ALA A 7 -18.46 4.69 10.65
N ALA A 8 -19.59 5.29 10.26
CA ALA A 8 -19.70 6.06 9.02
C ALA A 8 -18.77 7.28 9.00
N ARG A 9 -18.68 8.02 10.11
CA ARG A 9 -17.73 9.15 10.25
C ARG A 9 -16.28 8.69 10.23
N GLN A 10 -15.95 7.57 10.86
CA GLN A 10 -14.61 6.99 10.81
C GLN A 10 -14.24 6.54 9.39
N ALA A 11 -15.18 5.94 8.65
CA ALA A 11 -14.99 5.58 7.26
C ALA A 11 -14.80 6.80 6.35
N GLN A 12 -15.58 7.87 6.56
CA GLN A 12 -15.45 9.12 5.84
C GLN A 12 -14.10 9.81 6.13
N LEU A 13 -13.66 9.81 7.39
CA LEU A 13 -12.34 10.30 7.80
C LEU A 13 -11.21 9.52 7.12
N LEU A 14 -11.31 8.19 7.09
CA LEU A 14 -10.33 7.34 6.41
C LEU A 14 -10.31 7.58 4.90
N TRP A 15 -11.47 7.80 4.28
CA TRP A 15 -11.57 8.11 2.85
C TRP A 15 -10.96 9.47 2.53
N ALA A 16 -11.22 10.49 3.35
CA ALA A 16 -10.57 11.80 3.25
C ALA A 16 -9.03 11.69 3.37
N LEU A 17 -8.54 10.90 4.32
CA LEU A 17 -7.10 10.70 4.56
C LEU A 17 -6.38 9.86 3.49
N LEU A 18 -7.10 8.99 2.77
CA LEU A 18 -6.48 8.00 1.87
C LEU A 18 -6.79 8.24 0.39
N ALA A 19 -7.78 9.08 0.06
CA ALA A 19 -8.28 9.29 -1.28
C ALA A 19 -8.59 10.77 -1.62
N ASP A 20 -7.97 11.74 -0.93
CA ASP A 20 -8.15 13.18 -1.15
C ASP A 20 -9.62 13.66 -1.07
N GLY A 21 -10.42 13.07 -0.17
CA GLY A 21 -11.81 13.46 0.07
C GLY A 21 -11.98 14.66 1.00
N ASP A 22 -13.12 15.34 0.93
CA ASP A 22 -13.43 16.47 1.81
C ASP A 22 -13.43 16.06 3.30
N PRO A 23 -12.83 16.87 4.18
CA PRO A 23 -12.73 16.56 5.60
C PRO A 23 -14.10 16.61 6.28
N PRO A 24 -14.42 15.66 7.18
CA PRO A 24 -15.67 15.72 7.93
C PRO A 24 -15.71 16.93 8.88
N PRO A 25 -16.91 17.46 9.21
CA PRO A 25 -17.06 18.61 10.09
C PRO A 25 -16.37 18.42 11.44
N GLY A 26 -15.56 19.39 11.85
CA GLY A 26 -14.81 19.38 13.12
C GLY A 26 -13.35 18.93 13.02
N PHE A 27 -12.86 18.55 11.83
CA PHE A 27 -11.44 18.30 11.57
C PHE A 27 -10.84 19.42 10.72
N ALA A 28 -9.68 19.94 11.13
CA ALA A 28 -8.94 20.89 10.30
C ALA A 28 -8.30 20.17 9.12
N ALA A 29 -8.57 20.62 7.90
CA ALA A 29 -8.03 20.03 6.67
C ALA A 29 -6.50 19.92 6.70
N GLU A 30 -5.82 20.94 7.23
CA GLU A 30 -4.36 21.01 7.35
C GLU A 30 -3.77 19.90 8.24
N ASP A 31 -4.47 19.56 9.33
CA ASP A 31 -4.04 18.49 10.24
C ASP A 31 -4.24 17.11 9.60
N LEU A 32 -5.36 16.93 8.88
CA LEU A 32 -5.63 15.70 8.12
C LEU A 32 -4.62 15.49 6.99
N GLU A 33 -4.25 16.54 6.26
CA GLU A 33 -3.20 16.45 5.25
C GLU A 33 -1.85 16.06 5.85
N ARG A 34 -1.50 16.59 7.04
CA ARG A 34 -0.25 16.25 7.72
C ARG A 34 -0.24 14.78 8.14
N GLU A 35 -1.34 14.29 8.69
CA GLU A 35 -1.51 12.89 9.07
C GLU A 35 -1.49 11.95 7.86
N ALA A 36 -2.18 12.32 6.76
CA ALA A 36 -2.16 11.57 5.51
C ALA A 36 -0.73 11.46 4.95
N LYS A 37 0.02 12.57 4.92
CA LYS A 37 1.43 12.58 4.50
C LYS A 37 2.29 11.66 5.38
N ALA A 38 2.11 11.68 6.70
CA ALA A 38 2.84 10.81 7.61
C ALA A 38 2.49 9.32 7.40
N LEU A 39 1.21 9.02 7.16
CA LEU A 39 0.73 7.67 6.85
C LEU A 39 1.30 7.16 5.53
N TRP A 40 1.33 7.98 4.48
CA TRP A 40 1.91 7.61 3.19
C TRP A 40 3.42 7.36 3.29
N ALA A 41 4.15 8.22 4.01
CA ALA A 41 5.57 8.02 4.26
C ALA A 41 5.83 6.71 5.03
N LYS A 42 5.01 6.39 6.03
CA LYS A 42 5.08 5.12 6.78
C LYS A 42 4.79 3.93 5.89
N ARG A 43 3.73 3.99 5.07
CA ARG A 43 3.36 2.95 4.11
C ARG A 43 4.52 2.65 3.16
N ARG A 44 5.09 3.70 2.55
CA ARG A 44 6.25 3.61 1.66
C ARG A 44 7.46 2.96 2.33
N ARG A 45 7.77 3.34 3.58
CA ARG A 45 8.90 2.76 4.33
C ARG A 45 8.67 1.27 4.63
N VAL A 46 7.46 0.89 5.04
CA VAL A 46 7.12 -0.51 5.31
C VAL A 46 7.19 -1.35 4.04
N THR A 47 6.73 -0.82 2.89
CA THR A 47 6.85 -1.51 1.60
C THR A 47 8.31 -1.76 1.22
N ALA A 48 9.19 -0.76 1.36
CA ALA A 48 10.62 -0.93 1.09
C ALA A 48 11.27 -1.98 2.01
N MET A 49 10.83 -2.05 3.27
CA MET A 49 11.30 -3.06 4.23
C MET A 49 10.82 -4.47 3.88
N LEU A 50 9.61 -4.61 3.33
CA LEU A 50 9.04 -5.91 2.98
C LEU A 50 9.48 -6.41 1.61
N ARG A 51 9.82 -5.50 0.69
CA ARG A 51 10.27 -5.77 -0.67
C ARG A 51 11.51 -4.93 -1.00
N PRO A 52 12.65 -5.19 -0.32
CA PRO A 52 13.89 -4.47 -0.58
C PRO A 52 14.38 -4.69 -2.02
N ASP A 53 14.10 -5.86 -2.61
CA ASP A 53 14.36 -6.17 -4.01
C ASP A 53 13.76 -5.14 -4.98
N VAL A 54 12.49 -4.80 -4.77
CA VAL A 54 11.74 -3.83 -5.57
C VAL A 54 12.28 -2.41 -5.34
N ALA A 55 12.60 -2.07 -4.09
CA ALA A 55 13.14 -0.75 -3.75
C ALA A 55 14.53 -0.53 -4.34
N GLU A 56 15.38 -1.55 -4.32
CA GLU A 56 16.72 -1.52 -4.91
C GLU A 56 16.67 -1.43 -6.43
N GLU A 57 15.81 -2.20 -7.10
CA GLU A 57 15.69 -2.18 -8.56
C GLU A 57 15.13 -0.84 -9.08
N LEU A 58 14.17 -0.24 -8.38
CA LEU A 58 13.64 1.08 -8.74
C LEU A 58 14.60 2.23 -8.40
N GLY A 59 15.48 2.04 -7.41
CA GLY A 59 16.45 3.05 -6.97
C GLY A 59 15.81 4.42 -6.70
N GLU A 60 16.32 5.46 -7.35
CA GLU A 60 15.85 6.84 -7.20
C GLU A 60 14.38 7.02 -7.62
N GLN A 61 13.87 6.16 -8.52
CA GLN A 61 12.47 6.22 -8.98
C GLN A 61 11.48 5.64 -7.97
N TYR A 62 11.96 4.93 -6.93
CA TYR A 62 11.10 4.25 -5.97
C TYR A 62 10.05 5.18 -5.34
N VAL A 63 10.45 6.38 -4.93
CA VAL A 63 9.56 7.35 -4.28
C VAL A 63 8.45 7.79 -5.25
N ALA A 64 8.83 8.21 -6.46
CA ALA A 64 7.87 8.67 -7.46
C ALA A 64 6.92 7.55 -7.91
N ALA A 65 7.45 6.34 -8.10
CA ALA A 65 6.67 5.16 -8.46
C ALA A 65 5.67 4.79 -7.36
N PHE A 66 6.11 4.77 -6.09
CA PHE A 66 5.24 4.46 -4.96
C PHE A 66 4.13 5.50 -4.78
N ASP A 67 4.45 6.79 -4.93
CA ASP A 67 3.44 7.84 -4.81
C ASP A 67 2.40 7.74 -5.93
N ARG A 68 2.80 7.38 -7.16
CA ARG A 68 1.86 7.11 -8.27
C ARG A 68 0.98 5.90 -8.00
N PHE A 69 1.55 4.81 -7.50
CA PHE A 69 0.80 3.62 -7.08
C PHE A 69 -0.21 3.94 -5.97
N ALA A 70 0.24 4.66 -4.93
CA ALA A 70 -0.58 4.93 -3.75
C ALA A 70 -1.83 5.76 -4.09
N ARG A 71 -1.73 6.69 -5.06
CA ARG A 71 -2.86 7.48 -5.56
C ARG A 71 -3.87 6.65 -6.35
N SER A 72 -3.42 5.69 -7.16
CA SER A 72 -4.31 4.81 -7.93
C SER A 72 -4.81 3.59 -7.15
N HIS A 73 -4.19 3.28 -6.01
CA HIS A 73 -4.52 2.14 -5.15
C HIS A 73 -4.66 2.59 -3.68
N PRO A 74 -5.79 3.26 -3.34
CA PRO A 74 -6.11 3.60 -1.96
C PRO A 74 -6.18 2.32 -1.12
N LYS A 75 -5.49 2.27 0.02
CA LYS A 75 -5.59 1.11 0.90
C LYS A 75 -6.94 1.10 1.59
N SER A 76 -7.54 -0.08 1.66
CA SER A 76 -8.52 -0.36 2.70
C SER A 76 -7.82 -0.65 4.04
N VAL A 77 -8.50 -0.37 5.15
CA VAL A 77 -8.06 -0.74 6.50
C VAL A 77 -7.82 -2.24 6.68
N THR A 78 -8.37 -3.07 5.79
CA THR A 78 -8.20 -4.54 5.80
C THR A 78 -6.96 -5.00 5.03
N THR A 79 -6.35 -4.13 4.22
CA THR A 79 -5.18 -4.49 3.40
C THR A 79 -3.93 -4.65 4.28
N ARG A 80 -3.47 -5.89 4.43
CA ARG A 80 -2.25 -6.22 5.17
C ARG A 80 -1.03 -5.59 4.50
N ALA A 81 -0.02 -5.23 5.30
CA ALA A 81 1.21 -4.59 4.80
C ALA A 81 1.95 -5.42 3.74
N ARG A 82 1.99 -6.76 3.89
CA ARG A 82 2.62 -7.64 2.90
C ARG A 82 1.86 -7.68 1.58
N GLN A 83 0.53 -7.76 1.64
CA GLN A 83 -0.32 -7.71 0.44
C GLN A 83 -0.08 -6.40 -0.33
N ASP A 84 -0.06 -5.27 0.37
CA ASP A 84 0.18 -3.95 -0.21
C ASP A 84 1.55 -3.83 -0.90
N ALA A 85 2.58 -4.48 -0.34
CA ALA A 85 3.91 -4.50 -0.94
C ALA A 85 3.96 -5.40 -2.19
N ASP A 86 3.23 -6.51 -2.19
CA ASP A 86 3.11 -7.40 -3.35
C ASP A 86 2.28 -6.75 -4.47
N ASP A 87 1.21 -6.03 -4.12
CA ASP A 87 0.40 -5.25 -5.06
C ASP A 87 1.23 -4.14 -5.72
N PHE A 88 2.07 -3.45 -4.96
CA PHE A 88 2.99 -2.45 -5.50
C PHE A 88 3.98 -3.07 -6.51
N ALA A 89 4.56 -4.23 -6.18
CA ALA A 89 5.46 -4.93 -7.09
C ALA A 89 4.77 -5.37 -8.38
N ALA A 90 3.55 -5.92 -8.27
CA ALA A 90 2.75 -6.32 -9.42
C ALA A 90 2.38 -5.13 -10.30
N TRP A 91 1.98 -4.01 -9.69
CA TRP A 91 1.70 -2.76 -10.40
C TRP A 91 2.94 -2.22 -11.11
N ALA A 92 4.10 -2.20 -10.45
CA ALA A 92 5.34 -1.71 -11.05
C ALA A 92 5.78 -2.55 -12.26
N ILE A 93 5.56 -3.87 -12.24
CA ILE A 93 5.76 -4.75 -13.41
C ILE A 93 4.76 -4.40 -14.53
N ALA A 94 3.48 -4.22 -14.19
CA ALA A 94 2.44 -3.88 -15.18
C ALA A 94 2.70 -2.53 -15.86
N GLU A 95 3.31 -1.60 -15.16
CA GLU A 95 3.72 -0.28 -15.66
C GLU A 95 5.08 -0.29 -16.39
N GLY A 96 5.73 -1.46 -16.48
CA GLY A 96 7.04 -1.61 -17.12
C GLY A 96 8.21 -0.97 -16.34
N LEU A 97 8.01 -0.64 -15.06
CA LEU A 97 9.05 -0.08 -14.18
C LEU A 97 9.97 -1.17 -13.62
N LEU A 98 9.49 -2.42 -13.57
CA LEU A 98 10.25 -3.59 -13.15
C LEU A 98 10.20 -4.67 -14.22
N ALA A 99 11.27 -5.45 -14.32
CA ALA A 99 11.22 -6.66 -15.12
C ALA A 99 10.27 -7.68 -14.46
N SER A 100 9.44 -8.35 -15.26
CA SER A 100 8.67 -9.48 -14.74
C SER A 100 9.66 -10.57 -14.30
N PRO A 101 9.58 -11.08 -13.05
CA PRO A 101 10.39 -12.22 -12.66
C PRO A 101 10.07 -13.38 -13.61
N PRO A 102 11.09 -14.19 -13.99
CA PRO A 102 10.87 -15.34 -14.85
C PRO A 102 9.82 -16.24 -14.20
N ARG A 103 8.76 -16.60 -14.94
CA ARG A 103 7.68 -17.46 -14.44
C ARG A 103 8.30 -18.76 -13.93
N ARG A 104 8.41 -18.91 -12.61
CA ARG A 104 8.96 -20.12 -12.02
C ARG A 104 8.00 -21.28 -12.32
N PRO A 105 8.49 -22.36 -12.92
CA PRO A 105 7.62 -23.48 -13.23
C PRO A 105 7.07 -24.15 -11.96
N TRP A 106 5.82 -24.59 -12.05
CA TRP A 106 4.98 -25.05 -10.93
C TRP A 106 5.58 -26.19 -10.09
N TRP A 107 6.51 -26.99 -10.64
CA TRP A 107 7.17 -28.08 -9.91
C TRP A 107 8.22 -27.60 -8.89
N LYS A 108 8.75 -26.37 -9.01
CA LYS A 108 9.73 -25.80 -8.05
C LYS A 108 9.08 -25.24 -6.78
N LEU A 109 7.75 -25.11 -6.72
CA LEU A 109 7.04 -24.67 -5.51
C LEU A 109 6.78 -25.81 -4.51
N LYS A 110 6.87 -27.07 -4.94
CA LYS A 110 6.50 -28.25 -4.14
C LYS A 110 7.51 -28.58 -3.03
N ASP A 111 8.74 -28.06 -3.11
CA ASP A 111 9.83 -28.36 -2.16
C ASP A 111 9.72 -27.68 -0.78
N ARG A 112 8.72 -26.81 -0.54
CA ARG A 112 8.51 -26.17 0.77
C ARG A 112 7.49 -26.87 1.68
N SER A 113 6.94 -28.02 1.28
CA SER A 113 5.96 -28.77 2.10
C SER A 113 6.44 -30.15 2.58
N SER A 114 7.72 -30.49 2.39
CA SER A 114 8.28 -31.75 2.90
C SER A 114 9.10 -31.50 4.15
N GLY A 115 8.43 -31.19 5.26
CA GLY A 115 9.06 -31.02 6.56
C GLY A 115 8.03 -31.14 7.67
N GLY A 116 7.68 -32.38 8.04
CA GLY A 116 6.71 -32.59 9.12
C GLY A 116 6.27 -34.03 9.34
N ARG A 117 7.22 -34.85 9.83
CA ARG A 117 7.10 -36.19 10.42
C ARG A 117 6.90 -37.39 9.49
#